data_AF-A0A382YMV6-F1
#
_entry.id   AF-A0A382YMV6-F1
#
_cell.length_a   1.000
_cell.length_b   1.000
_cell.length_c   1.000
_cell.angle_alpha   90.00
_cell.angle_beta   90.00
_cell.angle_gamma   90.00
#
_symmetry.space_group_name_H-M   'P 1'
#
loop_
_entity.id
_entity.type
_entity.pdbx_description
1 polymer ?
#
loop_
_entity_poly.entity_id
_entity_poly.type
_entity_poly.pdbx_seq_one_letter_code
_entity_poly.pdbx_strand_id
1 'polypeptide(L)'
;RLFVADRGNGRIQIFDQQGNFLNEWDQFSRLSGIYIDQNDVLYGVDSESNQSQGRGDITRGIRIGSAQTGEVWAFIPDPADANNGPLRGSSGGEGIVVDVDGIIYTAEVGPRAVKRYFRYIDP
;
A
#
# COMPACT_ATOMS: atom_id res chain seq x y z
N ARG A 1 14.05 -8.07 9.97
CA ARG A 1 12.63 -8.13 10.38
C ARG A 1 11.84 -8.67 9.19
N LEU A 2 10.79 -9.45 9.42
CA LEU A 2 9.87 -9.93 8.39
C LEU A 2 8.54 -9.18 8.53
N PHE A 3 8.07 -8.56 7.46
CA PHE A 3 6.79 -7.86 7.41
C PHE A 3 5.80 -8.69 6.61
N VAL A 4 4.62 -8.93 7.16
CA VAL A 4 3.56 -9.71 6.52
C VAL A 4 2.32 -8.83 6.39
N ALA A 5 1.93 -8.53 5.16
CA ALA A 5 0.67 -7.88 4.84
C ALA A 5 -0.49 -8.87 5.04
N ASP A 6 -1.14 -8.80 6.19
CA ASP A 6 -2.27 -9.65 6.56
C ASP A 6 -3.58 -8.99 6.06
N ARG A 7 -3.75 -9.02 4.74
CA ARG A 7 -4.82 -8.32 4.01
C ARG A 7 -6.21 -8.62 4.54
N GLY A 8 -6.49 -9.87 4.92
CA GLY A 8 -7.80 -10.25 5.45
C GLY A 8 -8.15 -9.48 6.71
N ASN A 9 -7.16 -9.28 7.58
CA ASN A 9 -7.31 -8.59 8.85
C ASN A 9 -6.99 -7.08 8.77
N GLY A 10 -6.44 -6.59 7.65
CA GLY A 10 -6.23 -5.17 7.43
C GLY A 10 -5.03 -4.57 8.17
N ARG A 11 -4.00 -5.39 8.41
CA ARG A 11 -2.85 -5.04 9.24
C ARG A 11 -1.55 -5.54 8.63
N ILE A 12 -0.43 -5.04 9.14
CA ILE A 12 0.91 -5.57 8.91
C ILE A 12 1.39 -6.20 10.21
N GLN A 13 1.79 -7.47 10.16
CA GLN A 13 2.45 -8.14 11.28
C GLN A 13 3.98 -8.13 11.05
N ILE A 14 4.73 -7.91 12.14
CA ILE A 14 6.19 -7.80 12.12
C ILE A 14 6.77 -8.90 12.98
N PHE A 15 7.70 -9.66 12.41
CA PHE A 15 8.38 -10.76 13.07
C PHE A 15 9.91 -10.58 13.04
N ASP A 16 10.61 -11.26 13.94
CA ASP A 16 12.05 -11.47 13.80
C ASP A 16 12.35 -12.54 12.74
N GLN A 17 13.61 -12.92 12.58
CA GLN A 17 14.02 -13.94 11.58
C GLN A 17 13.77 -15.37 12.06
N GLN A 18 13.45 -15.56 13.34
CA GLN A 18 13.08 -16.84 13.93
C GLN A 18 11.56 -17.06 13.90
N GLY A 19 10.80 -16.06 13.45
CA GLY A 19 9.33 -16.10 13.36
C GLY A 19 8.63 -15.66 14.64
N ASN A 20 9.34 -15.09 15.62
CA ASN A 20 8.69 -14.54 16.81
C ASN A 20 8.00 -13.23 16.45
N PHE A 21 6.76 -13.06 16.93
CA PHE A 21 6.00 -11.84 16.75
C PHE A 21 6.66 -10.69 17.53
N LEU A 22 6.83 -9.55 16.87
CA LEU A 22 7.43 -8.35 17.44
C LEU A 22 6.42 -7.21 17.58
N ASN A 23 5.61 -6.97 16.54
CA ASN A 23 4.70 -5.83 16.50
C ASN A 23 3.62 -5.97 15.42
N GLU A 24 2.62 -5.10 15.46
CA GLU A 24 1.51 -5.02 14.50
C GLU A 24 1.16 -3.56 14.18
N TRP A 25 0.87 -3.28 12.91
CA TRP A 25 0.55 -1.94 12.40
C TRP A 25 -0.74 -1.94 11.56
N ASP A 26 -1.64 -1.00 11.84
CA ASP A 26 -2.93 -0.86 11.14
C ASP A 26 -2.99 0.35 10.19
N GLN A 27 -2.10 1.33 10.39
CA GLN A 27 -2.11 2.61 9.68
C GLN A 27 -1.78 2.52 8.17
N PHE A 28 -1.29 1.38 7.69
CA PHE A 28 -1.01 1.13 6.26
C PHE A 28 -2.19 0.54 5.48
N SER A 29 -3.33 0.31 6.12
CA SER A 29 -4.56 -0.25 5.53
C SER A 29 -4.46 -1.69 5.02
N ARG A 30 -5.46 -2.09 4.22
CA ARG A 30 -5.68 -3.46 3.74
C ARG A 30 -4.80 -3.81 2.55
N LEU A 31 -3.48 -3.86 2.78
CA LEU A 31 -2.50 -4.00 1.71
C LEU A 31 -2.69 -5.27 0.87
N SER A 32 -2.78 -5.07 -0.44
CA SER A 32 -2.61 -6.12 -1.45
C SER A 32 -1.14 -6.43 -1.73
N GLY A 33 -0.31 -5.38 -1.75
CA GLY A 33 1.12 -5.48 -2.02
C GLY A 33 1.93 -4.59 -1.08
N ILE A 34 3.15 -5.04 -0.76
CA ILE A 34 4.11 -4.34 0.09
C ILE A 34 5.51 -4.43 -0.51
N TYR A 35 6.25 -3.33 -0.46
CA TYR A 35 7.66 -3.24 -0.82
C TYR A 35 8.39 -2.41 0.22
N ILE A 36 9.59 -2.83 0.64
CA ILE A 36 10.45 -2.07 1.53
C ILE A 36 11.80 -1.90 0.83
N ASP A 37 12.25 -0.66 0.69
CA ASP A 37 13.53 -0.36 0.03
C ASP A 37 14.73 -0.48 0.99
N GLN A 38 15.93 -0.23 0.47
CA GLN A 38 17.18 -0.29 1.24
C GLN A 38 17.31 0.81 2.31
N ASN A 39 16.43 1.81 2.31
CA ASN A 39 16.44 2.94 3.25
C ASN A 39 15.33 2.82 4.31
N ASP A 40 14.75 1.62 4.47
CA ASP A 40 13.61 1.36 5.34
C ASP A 40 12.37 2.22 5.00
N VAL A 41 12.15 2.53 3.71
CA VAL A 41 10.89 3.12 3.24
C VAL A 41 9.92 1.99 2.86
N LEU A 42 8.76 1.97 3.52
CA LEU A 42 7.66 1.04 3.27
C LEU A 42 6.67 1.66 2.30
N TYR A 43 6.43 0.94 1.20
CA TYR A 43 5.41 1.24 0.20
C TYR A 43 4.34 0.16 0.25
N GLY A 44 3.12 0.54 0.57
CA GLY A 44 1.97 -0.36 0.63
C GLY A 44 0.90 0.08 -0.35
N VAL A 45 0.32 -0.86 -1.10
CA VAL A 45 -0.82 -0.59 -1.99
C VAL A 45 -2.07 -1.35 -1.56
N ASP A 46 -3.19 -0.65 -1.49
CA ASP A 46 -4.53 -1.18 -1.26
C ASP A 46 -5.35 -1.00 -2.56
N SER A 47 -5.84 -2.10 -3.13
CA SER A 47 -6.54 -2.11 -4.42
C SER A 47 -8.07 -2.08 -4.32
N GLU A 48 -8.62 -2.34 -3.14
CA GLU A 48 -10.01 -2.80 -3.00
C GLU A 48 -10.79 -2.13 -1.86
N SER A 49 -10.14 -1.55 -0.85
CA SER A 49 -10.88 -0.96 0.27
C SER A 49 -11.78 0.17 -0.21
N ASN A 50 -13.07 0.00 0.00
CA ASN A 50 -14.05 1.07 -0.08
C ASN A 50 -15.34 0.74 0.67
N GLN A 51 -16.29 1.67 0.66
CA GLN A 51 -17.61 1.50 1.27
C GLN A 51 -18.33 0.23 0.78
N SER A 52 -18.20 -0.12 -0.51
CA SER A 52 -18.88 -1.30 -1.08
C SER A 52 -18.31 -2.64 -0.59
N GLN A 53 -17.07 -2.63 -0.08
CA GLN A 53 -16.39 -3.78 0.54
C GLN A 53 -16.51 -3.79 2.08
N GLY A 54 -17.36 -2.92 2.66
CA GLY A 54 -17.49 -2.80 4.11
C GLY A 54 -16.27 -2.15 4.78
N ARG A 55 -15.43 -1.43 4.02
CA ARG A 55 -14.23 -0.73 4.49
C ARG A 55 -14.31 0.76 4.15
N GLY A 56 -15.46 1.36 4.43
CA GLY A 56 -15.72 2.78 4.14
C GLY A 56 -14.86 3.76 4.96
N ASP A 57 -14.27 3.28 6.04
CA ASP A 57 -13.29 3.96 6.89
C ASP A 57 -11.89 4.03 6.26
N ILE A 58 -11.61 3.23 5.22
CA ILE A 58 -10.32 3.13 4.57
C ILE A 58 -10.42 3.58 3.12
N THR A 59 -9.71 4.65 2.76
CA THR A 59 -9.48 5.00 1.36
C THR A 59 -8.36 4.13 0.79
N ARG A 60 -8.66 3.41 -0.30
CA ARG A 60 -7.65 2.66 -1.07
C ARG A 60 -6.70 3.56 -1.84
N GLY A 61 -5.52 3.04 -2.14
CA GLY A 61 -4.41 3.79 -2.73
C GLY A 61 -3.06 3.30 -2.21
N ILE A 62 -2.03 4.11 -2.44
CA ILE A 62 -0.65 3.80 -2.04
C ILE A 62 -0.30 4.62 -0.79
N ARG A 63 0.18 3.96 0.27
CA ARG A 63 0.74 4.60 1.47
C ARG A 63 2.25 4.41 1.47
N ILE A 64 2.97 5.47 1.83
CA ILE A 64 4.44 5.49 1.88
C ILE A 64 4.84 5.95 3.28
N GLY A 65 5.76 5.25 3.93
CA GLY A 65 6.12 5.54 5.31
C GLY A 65 7.36 4.81 5.80
N SER A 66 7.63 4.89 7.09
CA SER A 66 8.79 4.25 7.71
C SER A 66 8.55 2.77 8.00
N ALA A 67 9.42 1.89 7.51
CA ALA A 67 9.53 0.52 7.97
C ALA A 67 10.19 0.42 9.36
N GLN A 68 10.73 1.50 9.93
CA GLN A 68 11.29 1.50 11.28
C GLN A 68 10.24 1.84 12.33
N THR A 69 9.48 2.91 12.11
CA THR A 69 8.55 3.47 13.12
C THR A 69 7.09 3.17 12.82
N GLY A 70 6.75 2.83 11.58
CA GLY A 70 5.37 2.66 11.14
C GLY A 70 4.67 3.99 10.81
N GLU A 71 5.36 5.12 10.89
CA GLU A 71 4.80 6.42 10.50
C GLU A 71 4.47 6.45 9.00
N VAL A 72 3.28 6.93 8.64
CA VAL A 72 2.87 7.15 7.25
C VAL A 72 3.21 8.59 6.87
N TRP A 73 4.01 8.77 5.83
CA TRP A 73 4.49 10.08 5.37
C TRP A 73 3.70 10.63 4.19
N ALA A 74 3.21 9.75 3.32
CA ALA A 74 2.47 10.16 2.12
C ALA A 74 1.39 9.16 1.74
N PHE A 75 0.40 9.67 1.01
CA PHE A 75 -0.69 8.90 0.45
C PHE A 75 -0.93 9.33 -1.00
N ILE A 76 -1.04 8.37 -1.90
CA ILE A 76 -1.43 8.57 -3.30
C ILE A 76 -2.79 7.87 -3.46
N PRO A 77 -3.89 8.61 -3.67
CA PRO A 77 -5.21 8.01 -3.82
C PRO A 77 -5.29 7.18 -5.10
N ASP A 78 -6.10 6.12 -5.08
CA ASP A 78 -6.49 5.42 -6.32
C ASP A 78 -7.27 6.41 -7.21
N PRO A 79 -6.77 6.78 -8.41
CA PRO A 79 -7.44 7.74 -9.27
C PRO A 79 -8.78 7.23 -9.82
N ALA A 80 -8.97 5.91 -9.91
CA ALA A 80 -10.25 5.33 -10.31
C ALA A 80 -11.31 5.49 -9.22
N ASP A 81 -10.90 5.67 -7.96
CA ASP A 81 -11.81 5.70 -6.81
C ASP A 81 -11.45 6.74 -5.75
N ALA A 82 -10.97 7.90 -6.19
CA ALA A 82 -10.35 8.91 -5.33
C ALA A 82 -11.28 9.44 -4.21
N ASN A 83 -12.59 9.21 -4.32
CA ASN A 83 -13.62 9.63 -3.36
C ASN A 83 -14.26 8.46 -2.60
N ASN A 84 -13.58 7.31 -2.47
CA ASN A 84 -14.11 6.13 -1.78
C ASN A 84 -15.47 5.68 -2.37
N GLY A 85 -15.57 5.74 -3.70
CA GLY A 85 -16.78 5.52 -4.46
C GLY A 85 -17.21 4.05 -4.53
N PRO A 86 -18.31 3.75 -5.24
CA PRO A 86 -18.98 2.46 -5.19
C PRO A 86 -18.32 1.40 -6.09
N LEU A 87 -17.08 1.62 -6.54
CA LEU A 87 -16.43 0.73 -7.50
C LEU A 87 -16.24 -0.66 -6.88
N ARG A 88 -16.98 -1.63 -7.42
CA ARG A 88 -16.92 -3.03 -6.98
C ARG A 88 -15.81 -3.73 -7.77
N GLY A 89 -14.64 -3.89 -7.15
CA GLY A 89 -13.51 -4.61 -7.72
C GLY A 89 -12.17 -3.91 -7.50
N SER A 90 -11.09 -4.59 -7.89
CA SER A 90 -9.72 -4.09 -7.81
C SER A 90 -9.50 -2.96 -8.83
N SER A 91 -9.16 -1.74 -8.38
CA SER A 91 -8.79 -0.62 -9.27
C SER A 91 -7.49 0.10 -8.93
N GLY A 92 -6.79 -0.33 -7.88
CA GLY A 92 -5.40 0.02 -7.59
C GLY A 92 -4.42 -1.12 -7.88
N GLY A 93 -3.22 -1.03 -7.34
CA GLY A 93 -2.18 -2.05 -7.49
C GLY A 93 -2.41 -3.28 -6.61
N GLU A 94 -2.28 -4.48 -7.17
CA GLU A 94 -2.10 -5.71 -6.38
C GLU A 94 -0.64 -5.97 -6.02
N GLY A 95 0.28 -5.54 -6.89
CA GLY A 95 1.71 -5.55 -6.66
C GLY A 95 2.28 -4.13 -6.69
N ILE A 96 3.37 -3.92 -5.96
CA ILE A 96 4.10 -2.65 -5.91
C ILE A 96 5.61 -2.91 -5.85
N VAL A 97 6.37 -2.15 -6.63
CA VAL A 97 7.84 -2.10 -6.57
C VAL A 97 8.30 -0.67 -6.79
N VAL A 98 9.50 -0.35 -6.31
CA VAL A 98 10.09 0.99 -6.44
C VAL A 98 11.52 0.88 -6.94
N ASP A 99 11.88 1.72 -7.92
CA ASP A 99 13.24 1.77 -8.44
C ASP A 99 14.17 2.70 -7.62
N VAL A 100 15.42 2.81 -8.05
CA VAL A 100 16.47 3.53 -7.32
C VAL A 100 16.22 5.04 -7.24
N ASP A 101 15.42 5.59 -8.16
CA ASP A 101 15.06 7.00 -8.24
C ASP A 101 13.78 7.30 -7.45
N GLY A 102 13.21 6.29 -6.78
CA GLY A 102 11.98 6.41 -6.01
C GLY A 102 10.72 6.40 -6.88
N ILE A 103 10.79 5.98 -8.15
CA ILE A 103 9.63 5.83 -9.01
C ILE A 103 8.89 4.55 -8.64
N ILE A 104 7.58 4.68 -8.41
CA ILE A 104 6.72 3.59 -7.97
C ILE A 104 6.05 2.97 -9.19
N TYR A 105 6.05 1.64 -9.27
CA TYR A 105 5.31 0.88 -10.26
C TYR A 105 4.30 -0.03 -9.58
N THR A 106 3.07 -0.04 -10.08
CA THR A 106 2.01 -0.94 -9.59
C THR A 106 1.41 -1.77 -10.71
N ALA A 107 1.07 -3.01 -10.41
CA ALA A 107 0.32 -3.90 -11.31
C ALA A 107 -1.16 -3.89 -10.94
N GLU A 108 -2.01 -3.35 -11.81
CA GLU A 108 -3.45 -3.16 -11.53
C GLU A 108 -4.28 -4.23 -12.24
N VAL A 109 -5.12 -4.95 -11.48
CA VAL A 109 -5.90 -6.09 -12.01
C VAL A 109 -7.14 -5.65 -12.77
N GLY A 110 -8.02 -4.83 -12.19
CA GLY A 110 -9.21 -4.37 -12.91
C GLY A 110 -8.88 -3.50 -14.12
N PRO A 111 -8.00 -2.49 -13.98
CA PRO A 111 -7.51 -1.68 -15.10
C PRO A 111 -6.67 -2.44 -16.13
N ARG A 112 -6.10 -3.61 -15.77
CA ARG A 112 -5.21 -4.43 -16.62
C ARG A 112 -4.02 -3.64 -17.15
N ALA A 113 -3.37 -2.89 -16.27
CA ALA A 113 -2.28 -2.00 -16.62
C ALA A 113 -1.15 -2.08 -15.60
N VAL A 114 0.04 -1.66 -16.03
CA VAL A 114 1.11 -1.25 -15.11
C VAL A 114 1.10 0.27 -15.05
N LYS A 115 1.01 0.83 -13.84
CA LYS A 115 1.08 2.28 -13.61
C LYS A 115 2.43 2.67 -13.07
N ARG A 116 2.81 3.92 -13.36
CA ARG A 116 4.03 4.56 -12.87
C ARG A 116 3.64 5.83 -12.13
N TYR A 117 4.16 6.02 -10.93
CA TYR A 117 3.97 7.22 -10.12
C TYR A 117 5.34 7.81 -9.79
N PHE A 118 5.47 9.11 -9.99
CA PHE A 118 6.66 9.87 -9.68
C PHE A 118 6.23 11.21 -9.09
N ARG A 119 7.05 11.77 -8.20
CA ARG A 119 6.81 13.11 -7.69
C ARG A 119 7.18 14.11 -8.77
N TYR A 120 6.21 14.92 -9.19
CA TYR A 120 6.50 16.10 -10.00
C TYR A 120 7.08 17.20 -9.10
N ILE A 121 8.22 17.75 -9.48
CA ILE A 121 8.83 18.92 -8.86
C ILE A 121 8.82 20.00 -9.94
N ASP A 122 8.10 21.09 -9.70
CA ASP A 122 8.10 22.23 -10.62
C ASP A 122 9.51 22.85 -10.62
N PRO A 123 10.13 23.09 -11.80
CA PRO A 123 11.49 23.61 -11.91
C PRO A 123 11.69 25.02 -11.35
#